data_AF-A0A2S5A906-F1
#
_entry.id   AF-A0A2S5A906-F1
#
_cell.length_a   1.000
_cell.length_b   1.000
_cell.length_c   1.000
_cell.angle_alpha   90.00
_cell.angle_beta   90.00
_cell.angle_gamma   90.00
#
_symmetry.space_group_name_H-M   'P 1'
#
loop_
_entity.id
_entity.type
_entity.pdbx_description
1 polymer ?
#
loop_
_entity_poly.entity_id
_entity_poly.type
_entity_poly.pdbx_seq_one_letter_code
_entity_poly.pdbx_strand_id
1 'polypeptide(L)'
;MARRSSQKAEALMKQLGLSLDHILALRFAINVAIATCIVWTTLRAIEDTNPIWAIASMVAASDPQPAEARKMFRSRLINVMVGCATGLFFLLIGGAREWLLPVALGTTVLVSSYVVRIKTMWRQAPITAAVVIAASITHGEARAGLEYGLHKVGEVIFGCLVGLLVSLAMSKIWLIQPSEELLEPSSEGTK
;
A
#
# COMPACT_ATOMS: atom_id res chain seq x y z
N MET A 1 -1.97 -11.68 -34.18
CA MET A 1 -1.46 -12.84 -33.43
C MET A 1 -2.07 -13.00 -32.03
N ALA A 2 -2.29 -11.91 -31.28
CA ALA A 2 -2.85 -11.93 -29.91
C ALA A 2 -4.25 -12.60 -29.75
N ARG A 3 -5.13 -12.50 -30.77
CA ARG A 3 -6.48 -13.09 -30.72
C ARG A 3 -6.51 -14.62 -30.59
N ARG A 4 -5.49 -15.32 -31.09
CA ARG A 4 -5.47 -16.79 -31.15
C ARG A 4 -4.96 -17.44 -29.85
N SER A 5 -4.18 -16.71 -29.03
CA SER A 5 -3.76 -17.18 -27.70
C SER A 5 -4.86 -16.99 -26.65
N SER A 6 -5.70 -15.95 -26.78
CA SER A 6 -6.86 -15.73 -25.88
C SER A 6 -7.84 -16.90 -25.95
N GLN A 7 -8.21 -17.35 -27.15
CA GLN A 7 -9.18 -18.45 -27.32
C GLN A 7 -8.68 -19.80 -26.76
N LYS A 8 -7.38 -20.10 -26.91
CA LYS A 8 -6.80 -21.31 -26.30
C LYS A 8 -6.73 -21.20 -24.78
N ALA A 9 -6.41 -20.02 -24.25
CA ALA A 9 -6.40 -19.76 -22.81
C ALA A 9 -7.82 -19.89 -22.21
N GLU A 10 -8.84 -19.35 -22.87
CA GLU A 10 -10.25 -19.46 -22.46
C GLU A 10 -10.74 -20.92 -22.47
N ALA A 11 -10.37 -21.69 -23.50
CA ALA A 11 -10.70 -23.12 -23.58
C ALA A 11 -10.00 -23.93 -22.47
N LEU A 12 -8.74 -23.62 -22.16
CA LEU A 12 -8.00 -24.24 -21.08
C LEU A 12 -8.56 -23.86 -19.70
N MET A 13 -8.97 -22.61 -19.51
CA MET A 13 -9.63 -22.13 -18.28
C MET A 13 -10.94 -22.87 -18.03
N LYS A 14 -11.77 -23.04 -19.07
CA LYS A 14 -13.00 -23.84 -19.00
C LYS A 14 -12.71 -25.31 -18.67
N GLN A 15 -11.66 -25.89 -19.26
CA GLN A 15 -11.28 -27.28 -18.98
C GLN A 15 -10.72 -27.49 -17.56
N LEU A 16 -10.05 -26.49 -16.99
CA LEU A 16 -9.44 -26.55 -15.66
C LEU A 16 -10.37 -26.02 -14.55
N GLY A 17 -11.58 -25.55 -14.87
CA GLY A 17 -12.50 -24.95 -13.90
C GLY A 17 -11.97 -23.65 -13.27
N LEU A 18 -11.02 -22.98 -13.92
CA LEU A 18 -10.37 -21.79 -13.37
C LEU A 18 -11.26 -20.55 -13.57
N SER A 19 -11.88 -20.08 -12.48
CA SER A 19 -12.53 -18.75 -12.41
C SER A 19 -11.55 -17.61 -12.70
N LEU A 20 -12.08 -16.49 -13.21
CA LEU A 20 -11.38 -15.24 -13.44
C LEU A 20 -10.65 -14.75 -12.17
N ASP A 21 -11.24 -14.99 -10.99
CA ASP A 21 -10.63 -14.67 -9.69
C ASP A 21 -9.30 -15.37 -9.45
N HIS A 22 -9.15 -16.64 -9.88
CA HIS A 22 -7.90 -17.37 -9.74
C HIS A 22 -6.78 -16.76 -10.59
N ILE A 23 -7.12 -16.25 -11.78
CA ILE A 23 -6.16 -15.56 -12.65
C ILE A 23 -5.76 -14.22 -12.06
N LEU A 24 -6.71 -13.47 -11.50
CA LEU A 24 -6.41 -12.22 -10.80
C LEU A 24 -5.51 -12.46 -9.58
N ALA A 25 -5.78 -13.51 -8.80
CA ALA A 25 -4.96 -13.89 -7.66
C ALA A 25 -3.54 -14.30 -8.08
N LEU A 26 -3.39 -15.11 -9.13
CA LEU A 26 -2.08 -15.50 -9.66
C LEU A 26 -1.30 -14.29 -10.18
N ARG A 27 -1.97 -13.39 -10.92
CA ARG A 27 -1.38 -12.14 -11.40
C ARG A 27 -0.90 -11.28 -10.23
N PHE A 28 -1.71 -11.14 -9.19
CA PHE A 28 -1.33 -10.39 -8.00
C PHE A 28 -0.12 -11.01 -7.30
N ALA A 29 -0.09 -12.34 -7.15
CA ALA A 29 1.04 -13.05 -6.56
C ALA A 29 2.35 -12.83 -7.33
N ILE A 30 2.31 -12.93 -8.67
CA ILE A 30 3.49 -12.68 -9.53
C ILE A 30 3.94 -11.22 -9.40
N ASN A 31 3.01 -10.25 -9.41
CA ASN A 31 3.33 -8.84 -9.22
C ASN A 31 4.05 -8.61 -7.89
N VAL A 32 3.49 -9.14 -6.80
CA VAL A 32 4.07 -9.00 -5.46
C VAL A 32 5.45 -9.65 -5.39
N ALA A 33 5.65 -10.83 -6.00
CA ALA A 33 6.94 -11.49 -6.03
C ALA A 33 8.01 -10.65 -6.76
N ILE A 34 7.70 -10.16 -7.97
CA ILE A 34 8.60 -9.32 -8.76
C ILE A 34 8.92 -8.02 -8.00
N ALA A 35 7.88 -7.34 -7.50
CA ALA A 35 8.03 -6.09 -6.78
C ALA A 35 8.84 -6.27 -5.49
N THR A 36 8.65 -7.39 -4.77
CA THR A 36 9.45 -7.71 -3.57
C THR A 36 10.91 -7.91 -3.93
N CYS A 37 11.22 -8.64 -5.00
CA CYS A 37 12.59 -8.82 -5.46
C CYS A 37 13.25 -7.47 -5.79
N ILE A 38 12.54 -6.56 -6.46
CA ILE A 38 13.03 -5.21 -6.78
C ILE A 38 13.30 -4.42 -5.50
N VAL A 39 12.33 -4.36 -4.58
CA VAL A 39 12.49 -3.62 -3.31
C VAL A 39 13.65 -4.17 -2.50
N TRP A 40 13.69 -5.50 -2.32
CA TRP A 40 14.71 -6.18 -1.52
C TRP A 40 16.12 -5.94 -2.06
N THR A 41 16.33 -6.15 -3.36
CA THR A 41 17.65 -5.99 -3.98
C THR A 41 18.10 -4.53 -3.97
N THR A 42 17.19 -3.58 -4.22
CA THR A 42 17.50 -2.14 -4.19
C THR A 42 17.89 -1.68 -2.80
N LEU A 43 17.13 -2.05 -1.77
CA LEU A 43 17.41 -1.62 -0.40
C LEU A 43 18.66 -2.28 0.20
N ARG A 44 18.91 -3.55 -0.14
CA ARG A 44 20.19 -4.21 0.18
C ARG A 44 21.39 -3.51 -0.46
N ALA A 45 21.24 -2.99 -1.68
CA ALA A 45 22.33 -2.34 -2.40
C ALA A 45 22.71 -0.97 -1.80
N ILE A 46 21.81 -0.33 -1.04
CA ILE A 46 22.07 0.93 -0.33
C ILE A 46 22.29 0.74 1.18
N GLU A 47 22.58 -0.50 1.60
CA GLU A 47 22.85 -0.88 2.99
C GLU A 47 21.71 -0.57 3.99
N ASP A 48 20.47 -0.50 3.49
CA ASP A 48 19.31 -0.42 4.37
C ASP A 48 19.11 -1.77 5.09
N THR A 49 19.14 -1.72 6.42
CA THR A 49 19.13 -2.91 7.27
C THR A 49 17.73 -3.44 7.56
N ASN A 50 16.65 -2.71 7.24
CA ASN A 50 15.30 -3.13 7.61
C ASN A 50 14.22 -2.71 6.58
N PRO A 51 14.17 -3.38 5.40
CA PRO A 51 13.30 -3.01 4.27
C PRO A 51 11.81 -3.35 4.48
N ILE A 52 11.41 -3.74 5.69
CA ILE A 52 10.05 -4.24 5.98
C ILE A 52 9.00 -3.18 5.64
N TRP A 53 9.30 -1.90 5.86
CA TRP A 53 8.35 -0.81 5.61
C TRP A 53 8.15 -0.56 4.13
N ALA A 54 9.23 -0.61 3.35
CA ALA A 54 9.14 -0.52 1.91
C ALA A 54 8.36 -1.70 1.32
N ILE A 55 8.64 -2.94 1.78
CA ILE A 55 7.94 -4.14 1.32
C ILE A 55 6.45 -4.07 1.70
N ALA A 56 6.12 -3.78 2.95
CA ALA A 56 4.74 -3.65 3.40
C ALA A 56 3.99 -2.54 2.63
N SER A 57 4.70 -1.48 2.23
CA SER A 57 4.13 -0.38 1.46
C SER A 57 3.93 -0.72 0.00
N MET A 58 4.88 -1.44 -0.58
CA MET A 58 4.75 -2.02 -1.90
C MET A 58 3.53 -2.94 -1.97
N VAL A 59 3.39 -3.88 -1.03
CA VAL A 59 2.26 -4.83 -1.05
C VAL A 59 0.93 -4.11 -0.90
N ALA A 60 0.83 -3.15 0.02
CA ALA A 60 -0.40 -2.41 0.25
C ALA A 60 -0.78 -1.43 -0.87
N ALA A 61 0.18 -0.95 -1.65
CA ALA A 61 -0.06 -0.10 -2.81
C ALA A 61 -0.23 -0.89 -4.12
N SER A 62 0.10 -2.19 -4.11
CA SER A 62 -0.04 -3.07 -5.26
C SER A 62 -1.51 -3.43 -5.46
N ASP A 63 -1.98 -3.28 -6.70
CA ASP A 63 -3.30 -3.72 -7.11
C ASP A 63 -3.23 -4.20 -8.57
N PRO A 64 -3.94 -5.27 -8.96
CA PRO A 64 -4.01 -5.68 -10.37
C PRO A 64 -4.60 -4.59 -11.29
N GLN A 65 -5.41 -3.68 -10.75
CA GLN A 65 -5.98 -2.53 -11.44
C GLN A 65 -5.15 -1.26 -11.18
N PRO A 66 -4.56 -0.63 -12.21
CA PRO A 66 -3.71 0.55 -12.03
C PRO A 66 -4.41 1.79 -11.45
N ALA A 67 -5.73 1.90 -11.61
CA ALA A 67 -6.50 2.99 -11.02
C ALA A 67 -6.58 2.86 -9.50
N GLU A 68 -6.88 1.65 -9.01
CA GLU A 68 -6.87 1.34 -7.59
C GLU A 68 -5.45 1.39 -7.02
N ALA A 69 -4.43 0.90 -7.73
CA ALA A 69 -3.03 1.03 -7.30
C ALA A 69 -2.62 2.50 -7.06
N ARG A 70 -3.01 3.43 -7.96
CA ARG A 70 -2.78 4.87 -7.78
C ARG A 70 -3.51 5.46 -6.58
N LYS A 71 -4.75 5.02 -6.35
CA LYS A 71 -5.55 5.43 -5.19
C LYS A 71 -4.95 4.91 -3.89
N MET A 72 -4.50 3.65 -3.85
CA MET A 72 -3.80 3.06 -2.71
C MET A 72 -2.48 3.78 -2.43
N PHE A 73 -1.68 4.08 -3.45
CA PHE A 73 -0.47 4.90 -3.32
C PHE A 73 -0.76 6.25 -2.67
N ARG A 74 -1.71 7.02 -3.22
CA ARG A 74 -2.09 8.34 -2.68
C ARG A 74 -2.58 8.23 -1.23
N SER A 75 -3.43 7.24 -0.96
CA SER A 75 -3.95 7.00 0.38
C SER A 75 -2.83 6.68 1.37
N ARG A 76 -1.85 5.85 0.98
CA ARG A 76 -0.73 5.48 1.84
C ARG A 76 0.21 6.65 2.11
N LEU A 77 0.50 7.45 1.07
CA LEU A 77 1.30 8.67 1.22
C LEU A 77 0.65 9.63 2.23
N ILE A 78 -0.64 9.89 2.09
CA ILE A 78 -1.38 10.78 3.00
C ILE A 78 -1.38 10.21 4.43
N ASN A 79 -1.69 8.93 4.61
CA ASN A 79 -1.70 8.30 5.94
C ASN A 79 -0.35 8.43 6.65
N VAL A 80 0.74 8.14 5.93
CA VAL A 80 2.10 8.21 6.50
C VAL A 80 2.50 9.64 6.82
N MET A 81 2.18 10.60 5.95
CA MET A 81 2.43 12.02 6.25
C MET A 81 1.67 12.50 7.49
N VAL A 82 0.39 12.13 7.61
CA VAL A 82 -0.44 12.46 8.78
C VAL A 82 0.11 11.82 10.05
N GLY A 83 0.49 10.53 9.98
CA GLY A 83 1.08 9.81 11.10
C GLY A 83 2.41 10.41 11.54
N CYS A 84 3.31 10.69 10.61
CA CYS A 84 4.59 11.34 10.90
C CYS A 84 4.40 12.75 11.47
N ALA A 85 3.55 13.58 10.86
CA ALA A 85 3.28 14.93 11.35
C ALA A 85 2.72 14.91 12.79
N THR A 86 1.76 14.01 13.06
CA THR A 86 1.17 13.89 14.39
C THR A 86 2.18 13.33 15.39
N GLY A 87 2.94 12.29 15.03
CA GLY A 87 3.99 11.72 15.88
C GLY A 87 5.06 12.75 16.26
N LEU A 88 5.57 13.50 15.28
CA LEU A 88 6.56 14.56 15.50
C LEU A 88 6.00 15.70 16.34
N PHE A 89 4.74 16.09 16.10
CA PHE A 89 4.08 17.12 16.90
C PHE A 89 4.05 16.75 18.39
N PHE A 90 3.68 15.52 18.73
CA PHE A 90 3.67 15.05 20.12
C PHE A 90 5.08 14.92 20.71
N LEU A 91 6.07 14.53 19.91
CA LEU A 91 7.47 14.53 20.36
C LEU A 91 8.01 15.92 20.64
N LEU A 92 7.66 16.92 19.82
CA LEU A 92 8.11 18.30 20.01
C LEU A 92 7.52 18.94 21.27
N ILE A 93 6.26 18.63 21.60
CA ILE A 93 5.58 19.22 22.76
C ILE A 93 5.91 18.47 24.05
N GLY A 94 5.91 17.14 24.01
CA GLY A 94 5.96 16.32 25.22
C GLY A 94 7.23 15.51 25.41
N GLY A 95 8.14 15.50 24.43
CA GLY A 95 9.37 14.71 24.45
C GLY A 95 9.13 13.21 24.36
N ALA A 96 10.16 12.43 24.72
CA ALA A 96 10.17 10.97 24.67
C ALA A 96 9.45 10.31 25.88
N ARG A 97 8.19 10.68 26.13
CA ARG A 97 7.38 10.15 27.25
C ARG A 97 6.39 9.10 26.78
N GLU A 98 6.40 7.91 27.39
CA GLU A 98 5.56 6.77 26.99
C GLU A 98 4.06 7.06 27.02
N TRP A 99 3.59 7.85 28.00
CA TRP A 99 2.15 8.15 28.14
C TRP A 99 1.59 9.02 27.00
N LEU A 100 2.45 9.68 26.22
CA LEU A 100 2.02 10.45 25.05
C LEU A 100 1.59 9.54 23.91
N LEU A 101 2.04 8.28 23.90
CA LEU A 101 1.72 7.33 22.85
C LEU A 101 0.21 7.15 22.68
N PRO A 102 -0.58 6.72 23.69
CA PRO A 102 -2.03 6.59 23.54
C PRO A 102 -2.74 7.90 23.12
N VAL A 103 -2.28 9.04 23.63
CA VAL A 103 -2.85 10.37 23.27
C VAL A 103 -2.56 10.71 21.81
N ALA A 104 -1.33 10.45 21.34
CA ALA A 104 -0.93 10.68 19.96
C ALA A 104 -1.67 9.76 18.99
N LEU A 105 -1.84 8.47 19.31
CA LEU A 105 -2.62 7.56 18.47
C LEU A 105 -4.08 8.01 18.39
N GLY A 106 -4.71 8.34 19.52
CA GLY A 106 -6.09 8.83 19.54
C GLY A 106 -6.25 10.10 18.71
N THR A 107 -5.35 11.06 18.89
CA THR A 107 -5.33 12.31 18.11
C THR A 107 -5.12 12.04 16.62
N THR A 108 -4.22 11.11 16.26
CA THR A 108 -3.96 10.74 14.87
C THR A 108 -5.20 10.13 14.22
N VAL A 109 -5.93 9.27 14.94
CA VAL A 109 -7.21 8.72 14.45
C VAL A 109 -8.23 9.83 14.22
N LEU A 110 -8.36 10.77 15.16
CA LEU A 110 -9.29 11.90 15.02
C LEU A 110 -8.91 12.79 13.83
N VAL A 111 -7.64 13.16 13.69
CA VAL A 111 -7.15 13.98 12.56
C VAL A 111 -7.35 13.25 11.23
N SER A 112 -6.98 11.97 11.16
CA SER A 112 -7.15 11.14 9.96
C SER A 112 -8.63 11.01 9.55
N SER A 113 -9.52 10.85 10.54
CA SER A 113 -10.95 10.61 10.30
C SER A 113 -11.73 11.88 10.00
N TYR A 114 -11.51 12.97 10.74
CA TYR A 114 -12.33 14.18 10.66
C TYR A 114 -11.74 15.25 9.73
N VAL A 115 -10.42 15.40 9.72
CA VAL A 115 -9.74 16.45 8.94
C VAL A 115 -9.44 15.95 7.54
N VAL A 116 -8.75 14.81 7.45
CA VAL A 116 -8.28 14.27 6.16
C VAL A 116 -9.31 13.35 5.51
N ARG A 117 -10.25 12.82 6.30
CA ARG A 117 -11.35 11.93 5.85
C ARG A 117 -10.84 10.74 5.05
N ILE A 118 -9.77 10.13 5.54
CA ILE A 118 -9.16 8.97 4.90
C ILE A 118 -10.10 7.77 5.08
N LYS A 119 -10.81 7.38 4.03
CA LYS A 119 -11.69 6.19 4.05
C LYS A 119 -10.92 4.88 3.84
N THR A 120 -9.76 4.94 3.19
CA THR A 120 -8.97 3.78 2.80
C THR A 120 -7.72 3.67 3.66
N MET A 121 -7.49 2.52 4.28
CA MET A 121 -6.29 2.27 5.12
C MET A 121 -6.13 3.24 6.31
N TRP A 122 -7.24 3.74 6.87
CA TRP A 122 -7.28 4.72 7.98
C TRP A 122 -6.45 4.34 9.22
N ARG A 123 -6.23 3.04 9.43
CA ARG A 123 -5.40 2.51 10.53
C ARG A 123 -3.90 2.75 10.36
N GLN A 124 -3.42 3.11 9.17
CA GLN A 124 -1.98 3.29 8.94
C GLN A 124 -1.43 4.54 9.60
N ALA A 125 -2.18 5.66 9.56
CA ALA A 125 -1.74 6.91 10.19
C ALA A 125 -1.36 6.74 11.67
N PRO A 126 -2.22 6.18 12.56
CA PRO A 126 -1.85 6.00 13.96
C PRO A 126 -0.72 4.99 14.18
N ILE A 127 -0.59 3.95 13.33
CA ILE A 127 0.56 3.03 13.38
C ILE A 127 1.87 3.78 13.10
N THR A 128 1.89 4.64 12.07
CA THR A 128 3.06 5.46 11.75
C THR A 128 3.40 6.43 12.89
N ALA A 129 2.40 7.09 13.48
CA ALA A 129 2.63 7.98 14.63
C ALA A 129 3.24 7.24 15.83
N ALA A 130 2.72 6.05 16.14
CA ALA A 130 3.24 5.21 17.22
C ALA A 130 4.72 4.88 17.03
N VAL A 131 5.12 4.55 15.81
CA VAL A 131 6.49 4.16 15.45
C VAL A 131 7.46 5.33 15.55
N VAL A 132 7.06 6.52 15.08
CA VAL A 132 7.87 7.74 15.24
C VAL A 132 8.12 8.04 16.71
N ILE A 133 7.08 7.94 17.54
CA ILE A 133 7.20 8.16 18.99
C ILE A 133 8.06 7.09 19.65
N ALA A 134 7.85 5.82 19.33
CA ALA A 134 8.61 4.69 19.87
C ALA A 134 10.10 4.75 19.53
N ALA A 135 10.46 5.23 18.32
CA ALA A 135 11.85 5.44 17.95
C ALA A 135 12.51 6.50 18.86
N SER A 136 11.82 7.60 19.15
CA SER A 136 12.33 8.62 20.05
C SER A 136 12.44 8.14 21.51
N ILE A 137 11.48 7.33 21.98
CA ILE A 137 11.53 6.71 23.32
C ILE A 137 12.74 5.79 23.44
N THR A 138 12.95 4.91 22.46
CA THR A 138 14.06 3.94 22.46
C THR A 138 15.44 4.62 22.42
N HIS A 139 15.57 5.72 21.68
CA HIS A 139 16.84 6.40 21.48
C HIS A 139 17.05 7.63 22.39
N GLY A 140 16.08 7.98 23.24
CA GLY A 140 16.16 9.08 24.20
C GLY A 140 16.20 10.49 23.61
N GLU A 141 16.16 10.64 22.28
CA GLU A 141 16.32 11.93 21.60
C GLU A 141 15.21 12.19 20.58
N ALA A 142 14.77 13.45 20.48
CA ALA A 142 13.78 13.87 19.49
C ALA A 142 14.32 13.81 18.05
N ARG A 143 15.63 14.03 17.86
CA ARG A 143 16.30 13.92 16.56
C ARG A 143 16.21 12.51 15.99
N ALA A 144 16.39 11.49 16.84
CA ALA A 144 16.23 10.10 16.44
C ALA A 144 14.80 9.82 15.94
N GLY A 145 13.77 10.38 16.58
CA GLY A 145 12.39 10.28 16.10
C GLY A 145 12.16 10.93 14.73
N LEU A 146 12.81 12.07 14.46
CA LEU A 146 12.75 12.76 13.18
C LEU A 146 13.47 12.00 12.06
N GLU A 147 14.71 11.58 12.29
CA GLU A 147 15.49 10.81 11.33
C GLU A 147 14.78 9.49 10.99
N TYR A 148 14.28 8.80 12.03
CA TYR A 148 13.53 7.57 11.85
C TYR A 148 12.23 7.82 11.07
N GLY A 149 11.47 8.87 11.42
CA GLY A 149 10.24 9.23 10.71
C GLY A 149 10.48 9.54 9.23
N LEU A 150 11.50 10.34 8.92
CA LEU A 150 11.88 10.68 7.54
C LEU A 150 12.32 9.44 6.75
N HIS A 151 13.13 8.58 7.37
CA HIS A 151 13.55 7.33 6.75
C HIS A 151 12.35 6.43 6.43
N LYS A 152 11.37 6.31 7.35
CA LYS A 152 10.12 5.55 7.10
C LYS A 152 9.26 6.16 6.01
N VAL A 153 9.15 7.48 5.93
CA VAL A 153 8.47 8.15 4.80
C VAL A 153 9.16 7.78 3.48
N GLY A 154 10.48 7.80 3.44
CA GLY A 154 11.28 7.40 2.28
C GLY A 154 11.01 5.97 1.85
N GLU A 155 11.10 5.01 2.79
CA GLU A 155 10.81 3.60 2.53
C GLU A 155 9.37 3.39 2.01
N VAL A 156 8.39 4.06 2.61
CA VAL A 156 6.99 3.97 2.19
C VAL A 156 6.81 4.48 0.77
N ILE A 157 7.36 5.66 0.47
CA ILE A 157 7.30 6.25 -0.88
C ILE A 157 7.92 5.30 -1.89
N PHE A 158 9.13 4.82 -1.61
CA PHE A 158 9.84 3.91 -2.48
C PHE A 158 9.04 2.62 -2.73
N GLY A 159 8.58 1.97 -1.66
CA GLY A 159 7.76 0.77 -1.75
C GLY A 159 6.51 0.99 -2.60
N CYS A 160 5.76 2.06 -2.34
CA CYS A 160 4.55 2.33 -3.09
C CYS A 160 4.83 2.67 -4.57
N LEU A 161 5.93 3.36 -4.87
CA LEU A 161 6.35 3.62 -6.24
C LEU A 161 6.65 2.33 -6.98
N VAL A 162 7.40 1.41 -6.37
CA VAL A 162 7.68 0.10 -6.97
C VAL A 162 6.38 -0.68 -7.21
N GLY A 163 5.49 -0.73 -6.21
CA GLY A 163 4.18 -1.39 -6.35
C GLY A 163 3.35 -0.81 -7.50
N LEU A 164 3.27 0.52 -7.59
CA LEU A 164 2.58 1.22 -8.67
C LEU A 164 3.21 0.93 -10.04
N LEU A 165 4.55 0.99 -10.15
CA LEU A 165 5.27 0.74 -11.40
C LEU A 165 5.07 -0.70 -11.89
N VAL A 166 5.13 -1.68 -11.00
CA VAL A 166 4.89 -3.09 -11.36
C VAL A 166 3.43 -3.31 -11.76
N SER A 167 2.47 -2.74 -11.02
CA SER A 167 1.05 -2.77 -11.41
C SER A 167 0.80 -2.15 -12.79
N LEU A 168 1.46 -1.03 -13.09
CA LEU A 168 1.39 -0.39 -14.41
C LEU A 168 2.02 -1.24 -15.51
N ALA A 169 3.22 -1.77 -15.29
CA ALA A 169 3.91 -2.64 -16.25
C ALA A 169 3.05 -3.86 -16.59
N MET A 170 2.48 -4.50 -15.56
CA MET A 170 1.68 -5.72 -15.73
C MET A 170 0.31 -5.44 -16.35
N SER A 171 -0.25 -4.24 -16.17
CA SER A 171 -1.46 -3.83 -16.90
C SER A 171 -1.27 -3.67 -18.41
N LYS A 172 -0.04 -3.36 -18.85
CA LYS A 172 0.29 -3.28 -20.28
C LYS A 172 0.50 -4.67 -20.88
N ILE A 173 1.05 -5.59 -20.10
CA ILE A 173 1.36 -6.96 -20.55
C ILE A 173 0.10 -7.84 -20.54
N TRP A 174 -0.80 -7.65 -19.57
CA TRP A 174 -1.95 -8.52 -19.34
C TRP A 174 -3.26 -7.70 -19.36
N LEU A 175 -3.71 -7.33 -20.55
CA LEU A 175 -5.01 -6.69 -20.78
C LEU A 175 -6.13 -7.72 -20.58
N ILE A 176 -6.58 -7.91 -19.34
CA ILE A 176 -7.93 -8.45 -19.08
C ILE A 176 -8.88 -7.26 -19.25
N GLN A 177 -9.62 -7.24 -20.36
CA GLN A 177 -10.78 -6.36 -20.44
C GLN A 177 -11.85 -6.93 -19.49
N PRO A 178 -12.41 -6.11 -18.57
CA PRO A 178 -13.63 -6.51 -17.89
C PRO A 178 -14.67 -6.82 -18.97
N SER A 179 -15.19 -8.05 -19.00
CA SER A 179 -16.31 -8.37 -19.86
C SER A 179 -17.48 -7.47 -19.47
N GLU A 180 -18.07 -6.83 -20.48
CA GLU A 180 -19.20 -5.90 -20.41
C GLU A 180 -20.45 -6.52 -19.74
N GLU A 181 -20.45 -7.84 -19.50
CA GLU A 181 -21.48 -8.63 -18.81
C GLU A 181 -21.78 -8.19 -17.36
N LEU A 182 -20.90 -7.44 -16.70
CA LEU A 182 -21.15 -6.90 -15.34
C LEU A 182 -21.81 -5.50 -15.34
N LEU A 183 -22.05 -4.91 -16.52
CA LEU A 183 -22.66 -3.58 -16.66
C LEU A 183 -24.12 -3.62 -17.14
N GLU A 184 -24.70 -4.79 -17.42
CA GLU A 184 -26.15 -4.88 -17.58
C GLU A 184 -26.81 -5.00 -16.21
N PRO A 185 -27.55 -3.99 -15.73
CA PRO A 185 -28.47 -4.21 -14.62
C PRO A 185 -29.49 -5.24 -15.10
N SER A 186 -29.63 -6.35 -14.38
CA SER A 186 -30.65 -7.37 -14.63
C SER A 186 -32.03 -6.70 -14.70
N SER A 187 -32.51 -6.41 -15.90
CA SER A 187 -33.87 -5.94 -16.15
C SER A 187 -34.84 -7.12 -16.21
N GLU A 188 -34.78 -8.01 -15.23
CA GLU A 188 -35.75 -9.09 -15.05
C GLU A 188 -36.34 -9.02 -13.65
N GLY A 189 -37.56 -8.48 -13.60
CA GLY A 189 -38.34 -8.39 -12.37
C GLY A 189 -39.60 -7.55 -12.49
N THR A 190 -40.25 -7.48 -13.67
CA THR A 190 -41.67 -7.11 -13.74
C THR A 190 -42.47 -8.39 -13.87
N LYS A 191 -43.03 -8.86 -12.75
CA LYS A 191 -44.37 -9.45 -12.67
C LYS A 191 -44.95 -9.14 -11.30
#